data_AF-A0A239D0E5-F1
#
_entry.id   AF-A0A239D0E5-F1
#
_cell.length_a   1.000
_cell.length_b   1.000
_cell.length_c   1.000
_cell.angle_alpha   90.00
_cell.angle_beta   90.00
_cell.angle_gamma   90.00
#
_symmetry.space_group_name_H-M   'P 1'
#
loop_
_entity.id
_entity.type
_entity.pdbx_description
1 polymer ?
#
loop_
_entity_poly.entity_id
_entity_poly.type
_entity_poly.pdbx_seq_one_letter_code
_entity_poly.pdbx_strand_id
1 'polypeptide(L)' 'MKNLVSRFMKDESGATAIEYGLIAAGISLAIIAVVNGLGSNLNGKFTSINGSLK' A
#
# COMPACT_ATOMS: atom_id res chain seq x y z
N MET A 1 37.14 16.19 -0.92
CA MET A 1 36.27 15.65 0.17
C MET A 1 35.26 16.67 0.70
N LYS A 2 35.64 17.92 1.04
CA LYS A 2 34.71 18.95 1.55
C LYS A 2 33.45 19.17 0.67
N ASN A 3 33.61 19.14 -0.65
CA ASN A 3 32.48 19.34 -1.59
C ASN A 3 31.48 18.19 -1.63
N LEU A 4 31.90 16.95 -1.35
CA LEU A 4 30.99 15.79 -1.31
C LEU A 4 30.14 15.83 -0.04
N VAL A 5 30.75 16.14 1.09
CA VAL A 5 30.05 16.29 2.37
C VAL A 5 29.04 17.44 2.32
N SER A 6 29.40 18.58 1.72
CA SER A 6 28.46 19.72 1.57
C SER A 6 27.28 19.41 0.64
N ARG A 7 27.48 18.60 -0.40
CA ARG A 7 26.40 18.17 -1.30
C ARG A 7 25.47 17.17 -0.63
N PHE A 8 26.02 16.23 0.13
CA PHE A 8 25.23 15.26 0.89
C PHE A 8 24.38 15.93 1.99
N MET A 9 24.92 16.95 2.68
CA MET A 9 24.15 17.73 3.66
C MET A 9 23.03 18.60 3.05
N LYS A 10 23.06 18.83 1.73
CA LYS A 10 22.02 19.57 0.99
C LYS A 10 21.07 18.63 0.24
N ASP A 11 21.25 17.32 0.39
CA ASP A 11 20.44 16.33 -0.31
C ASP A 11 19.16 16.04 0.46
N GLU A 12 18.04 16.56 -0.05
CA GLU A 12 16.70 16.35 0.51
C GLU A 12 16.00 15.12 -0.11
N SER A 13 16.67 14.38 -0.99
CA SER A 13 16.11 13.19 -1.63
C SER A 13 15.67 12.11 -0.62
N GLY A 14 16.36 12.03 0.53
CA GLY A 14 15.96 11.15 1.64
C GLY A 14 14.70 11.62 2.37
N ALA A 15 14.53 12.93 2.56
CA ALA A 15 13.34 13.50 3.20
C ALA A 15 12.11 13.35 2.29
N THR A 16 12.26 13.58 0.99
CA THR A 16 11.20 13.36 -0.01
C THR A 16 10.83 11.87 -0.12
N ALA A 17 11.78 10.94 -0.01
CA ALA A 17 11.49 9.51 0.02
C ALA A 17 10.60 9.09 1.21
N ILE A 18 10.72 9.75 2.37
CA ILE A 18 9.86 9.49 3.53
C ILE A 18 8.44 9.99 3.31
N GLU A 19 8.28 11.16 2.69
CA GLU A 19 6.95 11.72 2.36
C GLU A 19 6.20 10.84 1.36
N TYR A 20 6.85 10.47 0.24
CA TYR A 20 6.25 9.55 -0.73
C TYR A 20 6.07 8.14 -0.15
N GLY A 21 6.95 7.70 0.75
CA GLY A 21 6.82 6.45 1.48
C GLY A 21 5.57 6.41 2.35
N LEU A 22 5.25 7.50 3.06
CA LEU A 22 4.05 7.60 3.88
C LEU A 22 2.77 7.60 3.05
N ILE A 23 2.77 8.31 1.92
CA ILE A 23 1.64 8.32 0.97
C ILE A 23 1.42 6.90 0.41
N ALA A 24 2.49 6.23 -0.04
CA ALA A 24 2.42 4.87 -0.56
C ALA A 24 1.91 3.87 0.49
N ALA A 25 2.34 4.00 1.75
CA ALA A 25 1.85 3.18 2.85
C ALA A 25 0.35 3.37 3.08
N GLY A 26 -0.14 4.62 3.08
CA GLY A 26 -1.56 4.94 3.22
C GLY A 26 -2.42 4.36 2.09
N ILE A 27 -1.97 4.51 0.84
CA ILE A 27 -2.66 3.94 -0.33
C ILE A 27 -2.69 2.40 -0.24
N SER A 28 -1.58 1.78 0.16
CA SER A 28 -1.48 0.32 0.30
C SER A 28 -2.47 -0.21 1.34
N LEU A 29 -2.58 0.45 2.49
CA LEU A 29 -3.54 0.10 3.55
C LEU A 29 -4.99 0.19 3.06
N ALA A 30 -5.34 1.26 2.33
CA ALA A 30 -6.67 1.42 1.76
C ALA A 30 -7.01 0.30 0.76
N ILE A 31 -6.06 -0.05 -0.13
CA ILE A 31 -6.24 -1.15 -1.08
C ILE A 31 -6.46 -2.48 -0.35
N ILE A 32 -5.63 -2.78 0.65
CA ILE A 32 -5.76 -4.02 1.44
C ILE A 32 -7.15 -4.13 2.08
N ALA A 33 -7.66 -3.05 2.67
CA ALA A 33 -8.99 -3.05 3.29
C ALA A 33 -10.09 -3.36 2.27
N VAL A 34 -10.06 -2.71 1.10
CA VAL A 34 -11.03 -2.92 0.03
C VAL A 34 -10.97 -4.35 -0.52
N VAL A 35 -9.77 -4.85 -0.82
CA VAL A 35 -9.58 -6.19 -1.39
C VAL A 35 -10.06 -7.29 -0.43
N ASN A 36 -9.82 -7.15 0.88
CA ASN A 36 -10.35 -8.09 1.88
C ASN A 36 -11.89 -8.10 1.90
N GLY A 37 -12.52 -6.92 1.86
CA GLY A 37 -13.98 -6.81 1.79
C GLY A 37 -14.56 -7.46 0.52
N LEU A 38 -13.93 -7.20 -0.64
CA LEU A 38 -14.32 -7.83 -1.90
C LEU A 38 -14.17 -9.35 -1.85
N GLY A 39 -13.05 -9.86 -1.33
CA GLY A 39 -12.80 -11.29 -1.19
C GLY A 39 -13.84 -11.98 -0.31
N SER A 40 -14.20 -11.37 0.83
CA SER A 40 -15.25 -11.87 1.72
C SER A 40 -16.62 -11.94 1.03
N ASN A 41 -17.00 -10.86 0.32
CA ASN A 41 -18.24 -10.81 -0.43
C ASN A 41 -18.31 -11.87 -1.54
N LEU A 42 -17.23 -12.02 -2.31
CA LEU A 42 -17.14 -13.03 -3.37
C LEU A 42 -17.26 -14.44 -2.80
N ASN A 43 -16.52 -14.74 -1.74
CA ASN A 43 -16.58 -16.04 -1.06
C ASN A 43 -18.00 -16.33 -0.55
N GLY A 44 -18.68 -15.33 0.01
CA GLY A 44 -20.07 -15.44 0.42
C GLY A 44 -20.99 -15.82 -0.74
N LYS A 45 -20.86 -15.14 -1.89
CA LYS A 45 -21.63 -15.46 -3.10
C LYS A 45 -21.37 -16.87 -3.61
N PHE A 46 -20.11 -17.29 -3.72
CA PHE A 46 -19.78 -18.65 -4.14
C PHE A 46 -20.27 -19.71 -3.15
N THR A 47 -20.22 -19.43 -1.86
CA THR A 47 -20.76 -20.31 -0.83
C THR A 47 -22.27 -20.46 -0.98
N SER A 48 -23.01 -19.37 -1.21
CA SER A 48 -24.46 -19.42 -1.47
C SER A 48 -24.79 -20.24 -2.71
N ILE A 49 -24.06 -20.04 -3.82
CA ILE A 49 -24.25 -20.80 -5.06
C ILE A 49 -24.00 -22.29 -4.81
N ASN A 50 -22.89 -22.64 -4.16
CA ASN A 50 -22.55 -24.02 -3.82
C ASN A 50 -23.59 -24.66 -2.90
N GLY A 51 -24.18 -23.89 -1.98
CA GLY A 51 -25.28 -24.34 -1.14
C GLY A 51 -26.55 -24.65 -1.94
N SER A 52 -26.85 -23.85 -2.97
CA SER A 52 -28.03 -24.05 -3.84
C SER A 52 -27.85 -25.14 -4.90
N LEU A 53 -26.63 -25.63 -5.13
CA LEU A 53 -26.32 -26.71 -6.09
C LEU A 53 -26.34 -28.11 -5.46
N LYS A 54 -26.39 -28.19 -4.13
CA LYS A 54 -26.53 -29.44 -3.37
C LYS A 54 -27.99 -29.71 -3.04
#